data_AF-A0A1D2M6E2-F1
#
_entry.id   AF-A0A1D2M6E2-F1
#
_cell.length_a   1.000
_cell.length_b   1.000
_cell.length_c   1.000
_cell.angle_alpha   90.00
_cell.angle_beta   90.00
_cell.angle_gamma   90.00
#
_symmetry.space_group_name_H-M   'P 1'
#
loop_
_entity.id
_entity.type
_entity.pdbx_description
1 polymer ?
#
loop_
_entity_poly.entity_id
_entity_poly.type
_entity_poly.pdbx_seq_one_letter_code
_entity_poly.pdbx_strand_id
1 'polypeptide(L)'
;MSKNPMASRRRISNGTETWGLSWTKRTDFLHFRTLVMLYKAKPKESFPFARLYNGIRVSIYNLIATNKKLAKKLVLGLLFLLYNAYFITAILYKDRNELPWEWCDGHGLLIILTGLTYTLLLYFHVLKPRFGKQINNAVIKPAVSTASALVKPWYGRLIAIVAVLGAIIAFVVIDAWDQPQRLISACGVVVMVLIGLLFSNNPARVQWRQVFGGMLIQFIFGLLILRWEGGRQFLDCVSNKVATFLGFSNAGSDFVYGSVSSGVIEIMNSTLPELAGEKLYVQAAFAFGSLSVIYFFSFCVGLLYHLGVMVWVVMKVGWLLQITLGTTAAESMNAAANIFLGQTEAPILIRPFINDMTKSELHAVMTGGFATIAGTVLAAYISFGVPASSLITASVMAAPEAALSNFEELLHPGNTSFENIGGRNKSDEYEIYRTE
;
A
#
# COMPACT_ATOMS: atom_id res chain seq x y z
N MET A 1 64.61 5.60 27.98
CA MET A 1 64.65 7.00 27.48
C MET A 1 63.22 7.40 27.12
N SER A 2 62.50 8.14 27.98
CA SER A 2 62.48 9.63 28.02
C SER A 2 61.85 10.19 26.74
N LYS A 3 60.78 10.99 26.71
CA LYS A 3 60.06 11.84 27.69
C LYS A 3 58.77 12.32 27.00
N ASN A 4 57.68 12.49 27.76
CA ASN A 4 56.66 13.53 27.48
C ASN A 4 57.21 14.88 28.01
N PRO A 5 56.84 16.06 27.46
CA PRO A 5 55.70 16.78 28.07
C PRO A 5 54.89 17.76 27.17
N MET A 6 53.63 17.93 27.58
CA MET A 6 52.77 19.14 27.62
C MET A 6 53.06 20.37 26.74
N ALA A 7 52.04 20.78 25.98
CA ALA A 7 51.40 22.12 25.92
C ALA A 7 50.50 22.15 24.65
N SER A 8 49.28 22.71 24.56
CA SER A 8 48.49 23.60 25.39
C SER A 8 47.01 23.40 25.02
N ARG A 9 46.11 23.43 26.01
CA ARG A 9 44.66 23.48 25.78
C ARG A 9 44.31 24.82 25.15
N ARG A 10 43.78 24.81 23.92
CA ARG A 10 42.95 25.89 23.40
C ARG A 10 41.55 25.33 23.13
N ARG A 11 40.61 25.78 23.95
CA ARG A 11 39.18 25.47 23.91
C ARG A 11 38.62 26.19 22.68
N ILE A 12 38.40 25.49 21.57
CA ILE A 12 37.72 26.04 20.39
C ILE A 12 36.21 25.92 20.65
N SER A 13 35.54 27.07 20.65
CA SER A 13 34.11 27.20 20.81
C SER A 13 33.38 26.49 19.67
N ASN A 14 32.38 25.66 20.01
CA ASN A 14 31.39 25.18 19.05
C ASN A 14 30.58 26.37 18.52
N GLY A 15 30.96 26.89 17.35
CA GLY A 15 30.13 27.74 16.53
C GLY A 15 29.19 26.87 15.71
N THR A 16 27.98 26.63 16.23
CA THR A 16 26.85 26.20 15.42
C THR A 16 26.40 27.40 14.59
N GLU A 17 26.78 27.46 13.32
CA GLU A 17 26.18 28.37 12.35
C GLU A 17 24.74 27.94 12.07
N THR A 18 23.83 28.46 12.87
CA THR A 18 22.40 28.50 12.55
C THR A 18 22.20 29.65 11.56
N TRP A 19 21.70 29.34 10.37
CA TRP A 19 21.15 30.33 9.45
C TRP A 19 19.86 30.92 10.06
N GLY A 20 20.04 31.84 11.01
CA GLY A 20 18.99 32.66 11.58
C GLY A 20 18.82 33.92 10.73
N LEU A 21 17.81 33.92 9.86
CA LEU A 21 17.28 35.14 9.26
C LEU A 21 16.76 36.05 10.40
N SER A 22 17.57 37.05 10.75
CA SER A 22 17.25 38.14 11.66
C SER A 22 16.13 38.99 11.05
N TRP A 23 14.91 38.83 11.56
CA TRP A 23 13.83 39.79 11.33
C TRP A 23 14.00 40.96 12.28
N THR A 24 14.71 41.99 11.82
CA THR A 24 14.74 43.31 12.46
C THR A 24 13.36 43.96 12.38
N LYS A 25 12.63 43.86 13.49
CA LYS A 25 11.41 44.62 13.79
C LYS A 25 11.67 46.13 13.74
N ARG A 26 11.15 46.85 12.74
CA ARG A 26 10.45 48.15 12.95
C ARG A 26 9.76 48.77 11.75
N THR A 27 9.99 48.32 10.51
CA THR A 27 9.36 48.93 9.32
C THR A 27 8.10 48.22 8.84
N ASP A 28 7.94 46.92 9.10
CA ASP A 28 6.76 46.16 8.63
C ASP A 28 5.52 46.34 9.51
N PHE A 29 5.69 46.82 10.74
CA PHE A 29 4.56 46.98 11.68
C PHE A 29 3.65 48.16 11.31
N LEU A 30 4.18 49.18 10.63
CA LEU A 30 3.36 50.29 10.14
C LEU A 30 2.54 49.89 8.90
N HIS A 31 3.13 49.12 7.97
CA HIS A 31 2.42 48.61 6.80
C HIS A 31 1.38 47.55 7.15
N PHE A 32 1.66 46.68 8.14
CA PHE A 32 0.68 45.73 8.63
C PHE A 32 -0.47 46.43 9.38
N ARG A 33 -0.19 47.52 10.13
CA ARG A 33 -1.26 48.32 10.76
C ARG A 33 -2.09 49.09 9.73
N THR A 34 -1.51 49.62 8.66
CA THR A 34 -2.28 50.28 7.60
C THR A 34 -3.09 49.28 6.76
N LEU A 35 -2.55 48.10 6.47
CA LEU A 35 -3.28 47.02 5.78
C LEU A 35 -4.39 46.41 6.66
N VAL A 36 -4.16 46.24 7.96
CA VAL A 36 -5.21 45.78 8.90
C VAL A 36 -6.26 46.87 9.17
N MET A 37 -5.90 48.16 9.10
CA MET A 37 -6.86 49.26 9.15
C MET A 37 -7.66 49.38 7.84
N LEU A 38 -7.07 49.08 6.69
CA LEU A 38 -7.78 48.98 5.40
C LEU A 38 -8.67 47.72 5.34
N TYR A 39 -8.25 46.60 5.96
CA TYR A 39 -9.11 45.41 6.09
C TYR A 39 -10.24 45.59 7.12
N LYS A 40 -10.06 46.49 8.10
CA LYS A 40 -11.11 46.94 9.04
C LYS A 40 -11.94 48.12 8.52
N ALA A 41 -11.64 48.66 7.34
CA ALA A 41 -12.52 49.60 6.68
C ALA A 41 -13.78 48.85 6.26
N LYS A 42 -14.79 48.85 7.16
CA LYS A 42 -16.13 48.34 6.89
C LYS A 42 -16.58 48.88 5.53
N PRO A 43 -16.90 48.04 4.53
CA PRO A 43 -17.65 48.53 3.40
C PRO A 43 -18.96 49.08 3.97
N LYS A 44 -19.23 50.35 3.70
CA LYS A 44 -20.55 50.98 3.93
C LYS A 44 -21.51 50.36 2.92
N GLU A 45 -21.85 49.09 3.10
CA GLU A 45 -22.76 48.36 2.23
C GLU A 45 -24.17 48.46 2.79
N SER A 46 -24.85 49.52 2.36
CA SER A 46 -26.30 49.68 2.39
C SER A 46 -26.98 48.83 1.32
N PHE A 47 -26.65 47.54 1.25
CA PHE A 47 -27.36 46.58 0.41
C PHE A 47 -27.99 45.49 1.29
N PRO A 48 -29.30 45.22 1.14
CA PRO A 48 -30.02 44.25 1.97
C PRO A 48 -29.42 42.83 1.87
N PHE A 49 -28.85 42.49 0.70
CA PHE A 49 -28.23 41.20 0.45
C PHE A 49 -26.95 40.96 1.28
N ALA A 50 -26.12 41.97 1.49
CA ALA A 50 -24.88 41.86 2.27
C ALA A 50 -25.14 41.65 3.77
N ARG A 51 -26.21 42.24 4.31
CA ARG A 51 -26.66 41.97 5.70
C ARG A 51 -27.23 40.57 5.86
N LEU A 52 -28.02 40.12 4.88
CA LEU A 52 -28.57 38.76 4.88
C LEU A 52 -27.45 37.72 4.80
N TYR A 53 -26.49 37.89 3.89
CA TYR A 53 -25.32 37.02 3.75
C TYR A 53 -24.49 36.95 5.03
N ASN A 54 -24.16 38.10 5.63
CA ASN A 54 -23.41 38.13 6.88
C ASN A 54 -24.20 37.55 8.07
N GLY A 55 -25.51 37.75 8.14
CA GLY A 55 -26.38 37.13 9.15
C GLY A 55 -26.42 35.60 9.04
N ILE A 56 -26.60 35.09 7.81
CA ILE A 56 -26.56 33.65 7.52
C ILE A 56 -25.17 33.09 7.86
N ARG A 57 -24.09 33.76 7.43
CA ARG A 57 -22.71 33.34 7.71
C ARG A 57 -22.43 33.23 9.21
N VAL A 58 -22.82 34.22 10.01
CA VAL A 58 -22.59 34.22 11.46
C VAL A 58 -23.44 33.16 12.16
N SER A 59 -24.71 32.99 11.77
CA SER A 59 -25.55 31.91 12.31
C SER A 59 -25.02 30.53 11.95
N ILE A 60 -24.55 30.30 10.72
CA ILE A 60 -23.92 29.05 10.30
C ILE A 60 -22.63 28.82 11.10
N TYR A 61 -21.77 29.85 11.24
CA TYR A 61 -20.52 29.73 11.99
C TYR A 61 -20.78 29.38 13.46
N ASN A 62 -21.74 30.04 14.11
CA ASN A 62 -22.12 29.76 15.49
C ASN A 62 -22.71 28.35 15.62
N LEU A 63 -23.55 27.91 14.69
CA LEU A 63 -24.14 26.56 14.69
C LEU A 63 -23.06 25.46 14.49
N ILE A 64 -22.06 25.72 13.65
CA ILE A 64 -20.88 24.86 13.46
C ILE A 64 -19.99 24.84 14.70
N ALA A 65 -19.77 25.99 15.33
CA ALA A 65 -18.91 26.14 16.50
C ALA A 65 -19.53 25.51 17.75
N THR A 66 -20.83 25.66 17.96
CA THR A 66 -21.56 25.15 19.13
C THR A 66 -21.73 23.63 19.07
N ASN A 67 -21.88 23.03 17.88
CA ASN A 67 -22.09 21.59 17.73
C ASN A 67 -21.25 20.96 16.62
N LYS A 68 -19.92 20.92 16.80
CA LYS A 68 -18.98 20.29 15.84
C LYS A 68 -19.38 18.87 15.40
N LYS A 69 -19.94 18.06 16.31
CA LYS A 69 -20.43 16.70 16.00
C LYS A 69 -21.65 16.72 15.08
N LEU A 70 -22.62 17.61 15.32
CA LEU A 70 -23.81 17.76 14.47
C LEU A 70 -23.41 18.34 13.10
N ALA A 71 -22.56 19.37 13.09
CA ALA A 71 -22.05 19.97 11.85
C ALA A 71 -21.33 18.93 10.98
N LYS A 72 -20.46 18.10 11.57
CA LYS A 72 -19.80 17.00 10.84
C LYS A 72 -20.81 16.02 10.25
N LYS A 73 -21.86 15.63 11.00
CA LYS A 73 -22.91 14.74 10.50
C LYS A 73 -23.73 15.37 9.38
N LEU A 74 -24.08 16.66 9.49
CA LEU A 74 -24.83 17.38 8.47
C LEU A 74 -24.02 17.53 7.17
N VAL A 75 -22.75 17.91 7.26
CA VAL A 75 -21.85 17.99 6.10
C VAL A 75 -21.68 16.62 5.46
N LEU A 76 -21.45 15.57 6.24
CA LEU A 76 -21.33 14.22 5.72
C LEU A 76 -22.63 13.73 5.08
N GLY A 77 -23.78 14.04 5.67
CA GLY A 77 -25.10 13.74 5.11
C GLY A 77 -25.37 14.46 3.80
N LEU A 78 -24.99 15.74 3.70
CA LEU A 78 -25.10 16.51 2.46
C LEU A 78 -24.20 15.92 1.36
N LEU A 79 -22.94 15.60 1.67
CA LEU A 79 -22.02 14.96 0.73
C LEU A 79 -22.57 13.60 0.27
N PHE A 80 -23.15 12.82 1.18
CA PHE A 80 -23.79 11.55 0.85
C PHE A 80 -24.96 11.74 -0.12
N LEU A 81 -25.84 12.73 0.13
CA LEU A 81 -26.97 13.03 -0.74
C LEU A 81 -26.50 13.49 -2.13
N LEU A 82 -25.53 14.41 -2.18
CA LEU A 82 -24.96 14.90 -3.44
C LEU A 82 -24.32 13.76 -4.25
N TYR A 83 -23.58 12.87 -3.58
CA TYR A 83 -22.97 11.73 -4.22
C TYR A 83 -24.01 10.75 -4.78
N ASN A 84 -25.07 10.42 -4.02
CA ASN A 84 -26.14 9.56 -4.51
C ASN A 84 -26.90 10.19 -5.67
N ALA A 85 -27.13 11.51 -5.62
CA ALA A 85 -27.73 12.24 -6.73
C ALA A 85 -26.87 12.13 -7.99
N TYR A 86 -25.55 12.36 -7.87
CA TYR A 86 -24.60 12.17 -8.97
C TYR A 86 -24.56 10.71 -9.49
N PHE A 87 -24.61 9.73 -8.59
CA PHE A 87 -24.62 8.32 -8.96
C PHE A 87 -25.87 7.94 -9.76
N ILE A 88 -27.05 8.40 -9.32
CA ILE A 88 -28.31 8.17 -10.03
C ILE A 88 -28.30 8.88 -11.39
N THR A 89 -27.85 10.14 -11.46
CA THR A 89 -27.78 10.85 -12.75
C THR A 89 -26.82 10.19 -13.72
N ALA A 90 -25.70 9.63 -13.24
CA ALA A 90 -24.77 8.87 -14.08
C ALA A 90 -25.41 7.60 -14.66
N ILE A 91 -26.20 6.86 -13.86
CA ILE A 91 -26.94 5.68 -14.34
C ILE A 91 -27.99 6.07 -15.38
N LEU A 92 -28.76 7.12 -15.11
CA LEU A 92 -29.80 7.60 -16.04
C LEU A 92 -29.20 8.13 -17.34
N TYR A 93 -28.04 8.81 -17.27
CA TYR A 93 -27.33 9.28 -18.45
C TYR A 93 -26.83 8.11 -19.32
N LYS A 94 -26.35 7.04 -18.69
CA LYS A 94 -25.94 5.82 -19.39
C LYS A 94 -27.12 5.18 -20.13
N ASP A 95 -28.23 4.99 -19.43
CA ASP A 95 -29.44 4.35 -19.96
C ASP A 95 -30.03 5.15 -21.12
N ARG A 96 -30.10 6.49 -20.97
CA ARG A 96 -30.60 7.40 -22.01
C ARG A 96 -29.76 7.39 -23.29
N ASN A 97 -28.45 7.18 -23.19
CA ASN A 97 -27.53 7.25 -24.33
C ASN A 97 -27.10 5.85 -24.84
N GLU A 98 -27.71 4.77 -24.34
CA GLU A 98 -27.43 3.38 -24.74
C GLU A 98 -25.93 3.02 -24.74
N LEU A 99 -25.18 3.59 -23.78
CA LEU A 99 -23.73 3.39 -23.72
C LEU A 99 -23.38 1.93 -23.36
N PRO A 100 -22.36 1.34 -23.99
CA PRO A 100 -21.97 -0.04 -23.73
C PRO A 100 -21.58 -0.25 -22.25
N TRP A 101 -21.79 -1.48 -21.78
CA TRP A 101 -21.35 -1.87 -20.43
C TRP A 101 -19.84 -2.13 -20.44
N GLU A 102 -19.07 -1.16 -19.96
CA GLU A 102 -17.63 -1.31 -19.69
C GLU A 102 -17.43 -1.39 -18.18
N TRP A 103 -16.98 -2.55 -17.70
CA TRP A 103 -16.80 -2.79 -16.26
C TRP A 103 -15.56 -2.10 -15.67
N CYS A 104 -14.52 -1.85 -16.47
CA CYS A 104 -13.27 -1.23 -16.02
C CYS A 104 -13.25 0.29 -16.15
N ASP A 105 -14.13 0.86 -16.97
CA ASP A 105 -14.09 2.28 -17.35
C ASP A 105 -15.41 3.00 -17.06
N GLY A 106 -15.32 4.33 -16.98
CA GLY A 106 -16.47 5.23 -16.87
C GLY A 106 -17.51 4.84 -15.80
N HIS A 107 -18.75 4.71 -16.24
CA HIS A 107 -19.93 4.42 -15.40
C HIS A 107 -19.95 3.02 -14.81
N GLY A 108 -19.41 2.00 -15.49
CA GLY A 108 -19.45 0.63 -14.97
C GLY A 108 -18.52 0.45 -13.77
N LEU A 109 -17.31 1.03 -13.83
CA LEU A 109 -16.41 1.07 -12.69
C LEU A 109 -17.04 1.81 -11.50
N LEU A 110 -17.71 2.94 -11.75
CA LEU A 110 -18.42 3.70 -10.71
C LEU A 110 -19.48 2.84 -10.02
N ILE A 111 -20.29 2.09 -10.77
CA ILE A 111 -21.31 1.18 -10.23
C ILE A 111 -20.68 0.05 -9.40
N ILE A 112 -19.58 -0.53 -9.88
CA ILE A 112 -18.89 -1.59 -9.14
C ILE A 112 -18.30 -1.04 -7.84
N LEU A 113 -17.66 0.12 -7.89
CA LEU A 113 -17.05 0.75 -6.72
C LEU A 113 -18.10 1.19 -5.69
N THR A 114 -19.21 1.78 -6.12
CA THR A 114 -20.32 2.18 -5.23
C THR A 114 -20.98 0.96 -4.60
N GLY A 115 -21.25 -0.08 -5.39
CA GLY A 115 -21.82 -1.34 -4.93
C GLY A 115 -20.91 -2.03 -3.92
N LEU A 116 -19.62 -2.12 -4.21
CA LEU A 116 -18.62 -2.69 -3.29
C LEU A 116 -18.50 -1.86 -2.01
N THR A 117 -18.49 -0.53 -2.11
CA THR A 117 -18.43 0.37 -0.94
C THR A 117 -19.66 0.21 -0.05
N TYR A 118 -20.87 0.18 -0.62
CA TYR A 118 -22.10 -0.03 0.14
C TYR A 118 -22.19 -1.43 0.73
N THR A 119 -21.71 -2.45 0.00
CA THR A 119 -21.63 -3.82 0.52
C THR A 119 -20.66 -3.90 1.70
N LEU A 120 -19.48 -3.28 1.60
CA LEU A 120 -18.51 -3.20 2.69
C LEU A 120 -19.06 -2.42 3.89
N LEU A 121 -19.71 -1.28 3.67
CA LEU A 121 -20.33 -0.50 4.74
C LEU A 121 -21.44 -1.28 5.44
N LEU A 122 -22.31 -1.94 4.67
CA LEU A 122 -23.36 -2.81 5.20
C LEU A 122 -22.76 -4.00 5.97
N TYR A 123 -21.68 -4.58 5.46
CA TYR A 123 -20.95 -5.63 6.17
C TYR A 123 -20.37 -5.14 7.51
N PHE A 124 -19.64 -4.02 7.53
CA PHE A 124 -18.96 -3.54 8.72
C PHE A 124 -19.91 -2.90 9.75
N HIS A 125 -20.95 -2.18 9.33
CA HIS A 125 -21.87 -1.50 10.24
C HIS A 125 -23.08 -2.33 10.65
N VAL A 126 -23.54 -3.28 9.82
CA VAL A 126 -24.77 -4.03 10.09
C VAL A 126 -24.50 -5.51 10.33
N LEU A 127 -23.91 -6.21 9.36
CA LEU A 127 -23.74 -7.67 9.44
C LEU A 127 -22.75 -8.08 10.53
N LYS A 128 -21.55 -7.48 10.56
CA LYS A 128 -20.50 -7.84 11.52
C LYS A 128 -20.91 -7.54 12.97
N PRO A 129 -21.50 -6.38 13.33
CA PRO A 129 -21.88 -6.10 14.71
C PRO A 129 -23.09 -6.93 15.16
N ARG A 130 -24.08 -7.17 14.29
CA ARG A 130 -25.31 -7.90 14.66
C ARG A 130 -25.15 -9.42 14.58
N PHE A 131 -24.62 -9.92 13.46
CA PHE A 131 -24.56 -11.35 13.15
C PHE A 131 -23.16 -11.93 13.26
N GLY A 132 -22.11 -11.13 13.39
CA GLY A 132 -20.73 -11.65 13.42
C GLY A 132 -20.50 -12.68 14.51
N LYS A 133 -21.04 -12.47 15.72
CA LYS A 133 -20.95 -13.45 16.83
C LYS A 133 -21.78 -14.71 16.54
N GLN A 134 -22.96 -14.56 15.95
CA GLN A 134 -23.84 -15.68 15.62
C GLN A 134 -23.29 -16.52 14.48
N ILE A 135 -22.86 -15.92 13.35
CA ILE A 135 -22.25 -16.64 12.22
C ILE A 135 -20.97 -17.35 12.66
N ASN A 136 -20.14 -16.68 13.45
CA ASN A 136 -18.91 -17.31 13.94
C ASN A 136 -19.20 -18.52 14.83
N ASN A 137 -20.19 -18.44 15.72
CA ASN A 137 -20.53 -19.54 16.61
C ASN A 137 -21.38 -20.64 15.95
N ALA A 138 -22.26 -20.29 15.00
CA ALA A 138 -23.21 -21.21 14.39
C ALA A 138 -22.68 -21.92 13.14
N VAL A 139 -21.80 -21.28 12.36
CA VAL A 139 -21.29 -21.83 11.09
C VAL A 139 -19.78 -22.02 11.13
N ILE A 140 -19.02 -20.98 11.46
CA ILE A 140 -17.55 -21.02 11.32
C ILE A 140 -16.94 -21.98 12.35
N LYS A 141 -17.24 -21.84 13.64
CA LYS A 141 -16.71 -22.71 14.69
C LYS A 141 -17.03 -24.20 14.48
N PRO A 142 -18.28 -24.62 14.21
CA PRO A 142 -18.57 -26.03 13.98
C PRO A 142 -17.98 -26.55 12.66
N ALA A 143 -17.95 -25.75 11.59
CA ALA A 143 -17.29 -26.15 10.34
C ALA A 143 -15.78 -26.34 10.54
N VAL A 144 -15.12 -25.39 11.21
CA VAL A 144 -13.69 -25.47 11.52
C VAL A 144 -13.41 -26.59 12.52
N SER A 145 -14.26 -26.82 13.53
CA SER A 145 -14.06 -27.94 14.47
C SER A 145 -14.23 -29.30 13.77
N THR A 146 -15.20 -29.42 12.86
CA THR A 146 -15.44 -30.66 12.10
C THR A 146 -14.30 -30.91 11.12
N ALA A 147 -13.90 -29.89 10.34
CA ALA A 147 -12.78 -30.00 9.42
C ALA A 147 -11.47 -30.28 10.17
N SER A 148 -11.21 -29.57 11.27
CA SER A 148 -10.03 -29.82 12.08
C SER A 148 -10.07 -31.18 12.76
N ALA A 149 -11.23 -31.69 13.20
CA ALA A 149 -11.35 -33.04 13.74
C ALA A 149 -11.07 -34.13 12.69
N LEU A 150 -11.48 -33.91 11.43
CA LEU A 150 -11.20 -34.81 10.31
C LEU A 150 -9.71 -34.83 9.94
N VAL A 151 -9.03 -33.68 10.05
CA VAL A 151 -7.61 -33.53 9.69
C VAL A 151 -6.66 -33.73 10.89
N LYS A 152 -7.18 -33.71 12.13
CA LYS A 152 -6.41 -33.90 13.38
C LYS A 152 -5.67 -35.23 13.43
N PRO A 153 -6.29 -36.38 13.13
CA PRO A 153 -5.57 -37.65 13.15
C PRO A 153 -4.46 -37.65 12.09
N TRP A 154 -3.37 -38.36 12.39
CA TRP A 154 -2.20 -38.40 11.51
C TRP A 154 -2.54 -38.85 10.09
N TYR A 155 -3.48 -39.79 9.93
CA TYR A 155 -3.96 -40.25 8.63
C TYR A 155 -4.76 -39.17 7.89
N GLY A 156 -5.59 -38.40 8.58
CA GLY A 156 -6.39 -37.33 7.98
C GLY A 156 -5.53 -36.20 7.43
N ARG A 157 -4.47 -35.85 8.17
CA ARG A 157 -3.44 -34.91 7.70
C ARG A 157 -2.70 -35.43 6.48
N LEU A 158 -2.33 -36.71 6.48
CA LEU A 158 -1.59 -37.33 5.38
C LEU A 158 -2.45 -37.40 4.11
N ILE A 159 -3.72 -37.79 4.24
CA ILE A 159 -4.70 -37.79 3.13
C ILE A 159 -4.88 -36.37 2.57
N ALA A 160 -5.02 -35.35 3.42
CA ALA A 160 -5.17 -33.97 2.97
C ALA A 160 -3.94 -33.48 2.20
N ILE A 161 -2.73 -33.76 2.70
CA ILE A 161 -1.47 -33.40 2.03
C ILE A 161 -1.36 -34.12 0.67
N VAL A 162 -1.61 -35.43 0.64
CA VAL A 162 -1.55 -36.23 -0.60
C VAL A 162 -2.60 -35.77 -1.60
N ALA A 163 -3.81 -35.42 -1.16
CA ALA A 163 -4.86 -34.91 -2.03
C ALA A 163 -4.49 -33.55 -2.64
N VAL A 164 -3.94 -32.62 -1.84
CA VAL A 164 -3.49 -31.31 -2.33
C VAL A 164 -2.31 -31.46 -3.29
N LEU A 165 -1.28 -32.23 -2.93
CA LEU A 165 -0.13 -32.49 -3.80
C LEU A 165 -0.55 -33.21 -5.09
N GLY A 166 -1.42 -34.20 -4.98
CA GLY A 166 -1.98 -34.92 -6.13
C GLY A 166 -2.76 -33.99 -7.06
N ALA A 167 -3.55 -33.07 -6.52
CA ALA A 167 -4.26 -32.06 -7.31
C ALA A 167 -3.30 -31.10 -8.02
N ILE A 168 -2.24 -30.65 -7.36
CA ILE A 168 -1.20 -29.80 -7.97
C ILE A 168 -0.47 -30.55 -9.08
N ILE A 169 -0.03 -31.78 -8.83
CA ILE A 169 0.67 -32.61 -9.82
C ILE A 169 -0.24 -32.88 -11.02
N ALA A 170 -1.49 -33.29 -10.78
CA ALA A 170 -2.46 -33.51 -11.84
C ALA A 170 -2.69 -32.24 -12.67
N PHE A 171 -2.85 -31.09 -12.01
CA PHE A 171 -2.98 -29.81 -12.69
C PHE A 171 -1.74 -29.48 -13.55
N VAL A 172 -0.53 -29.62 -13.01
CA VAL A 172 0.72 -29.34 -13.74
C VAL A 172 0.88 -30.28 -14.94
N VAL A 173 0.57 -31.57 -14.78
CA VAL A 173 0.67 -32.55 -15.87
C VAL A 173 -0.35 -32.24 -16.98
N ILE A 174 -1.59 -31.91 -16.62
CA ILE A 174 -2.62 -31.51 -17.59
C ILE A 174 -2.20 -30.22 -18.31
N ASP A 175 -1.73 -29.23 -17.56
CA ASP A 175 -1.36 -27.91 -18.09
C ASP A 175 -0.12 -27.93 -19.00
N ALA A 176 0.79 -28.86 -18.73
CA ALA A 176 2.04 -29.01 -19.44
C ALA A 176 2.04 -30.13 -20.50
N TRP A 177 0.91 -30.82 -20.69
CA TRP A 177 0.79 -31.90 -21.68
C TRP A 177 1.16 -31.42 -23.08
N ASP A 178 0.74 -30.20 -23.44
CA ASP A 178 1.01 -29.59 -24.75
C ASP A 178 2.33 -28.83 -24.82
N GLN A 179 2.93 -28.48 -23.66
CA GLN A 179 4.11 -27.61 -23.57
C GLN A 179 5.08 -28.10 -22.48
N PRO A 180 6.00 -29.03 -22.82
CA PRO A 180 6.92 -29.63 -21.85
C PRO A 180 7.89 -28.62 -21.23
N GLN A 181 8.08 -27.44 -21.83
CA GLN A 181 8.87 -26.35 -21.24
C GLN A 181 8.33 -25.92 -19.87
N ARG A 182 7.02 -26.08 -19.61
CA ARG A 182 6.42 -25.75 -18.30
C ARG A 182 6.89 -26.70 -17.19
N LEU A 183 7.29 -27.94 -17.51
CA LEU A 183 7.91 -28.84 -16.53
C LEU A 183 9.27 -28.31 -16.06
N ILE A 184 10.00 -27.59 -16.92
CA ILE A 184 11.28 -26.97 -16.55
C ILE A 184 11.05 -25.93 -15.45
N SER A 185 10.02 -25.09 -15.58
CA SER A 185 9.66 -24.12 -14.54
C SER A 185 9.25 -24.80 -13.23
N ALA A 186 8.47 -25.89 -13.30
CA ALA A 186 8.10 -26.67 -12.11
C ALA A 186 9.34 -27.29 -11.42
N CYS A 187 10.27 -27.83 -12.20
CA CYS A 187 11.55 -28.33 -11.71
C CYS A 187 12.40 -27.20 -11.09
N GLY A 188 12.38 -26.01 -11.71
CA GLY A 188 13.08 -24.82 -11.21
C GLY A 188 12.65 -24.44 -9.80
N VAL A 189 11.36 -24.50 -9.47
CA VAL A 189 10.86 -24.25 -8.10
C VAL A 189 11.45 -25.27 -7.11
N VAL A 190 11.47 -26.55 -7.47
CA VAL A 190 12.07 -27.60 -6.63
C VAL A 190 13.57 -27.34 -6.42
N VAL A 191 14.28 -26.97 -7.49
CA VAL A 191 15.71 -26.63 -7.41
C VAL A 191 15.96 -25.41 -6.52
N MET A 192 15.14 -24.36 -6.59
CA MET A 192 15.27 -23.18 -5.72
C MET A 192 15.07 -23.53 -4.25
N VAL A 193 14.09 -24.39 -3.93
CA VAL A 193 13.89 -24.89 -2.56
C VAL A 193 15.09 -25.74 -2.11
N LEU A 194 15.64 -26.59 -2.97
CA LEU A 194 16.83 -27.40 -2.65
C LEU A 194 18.06 -26.53 -2.41
N ILE A 195 18.27 -25.48 -3.19
CA ILE A 195 19.33 -24.50 -2.97
C ILE A 195 19.13 -23.83 -1.60
N GLY A 196 17.92 -23.38 -1.30
CA GLY A 196 17.59 -22.81 0.02
C GLY A 196 17.87 -23.76 1.18
N LEU A 197 17.59 -25.05 1.02
CA LEU A 197 17.89 -26.09 2.02
C LEU A 197 19.39 -26.37 2.15
N LEU A 198 20.15 -26.32 1.05
CA LEU A 198 21.59 -26.56 1.04
C LEU A 198 22.36 -25.43 1.74
N PHE A 199 21.93 -24.18 1.55
CA PHE A 199 22.49 -23.01 2.22
C PHE A 199 21.83 -22.71 3.57
N SER A 200 20.84 -23.50 3.99
CA SER A 200 20.24 -23.36 5.32
C SER A 200 21.23 -23.79 6.40
N ASN A 201 21.34 -22.95 7.43
CA ASN A 201 22.19 -23.20 8.58
C ASN A 201 21.69 -24.40 9.43
N ASN A 202 20.37 -24.64 9.42
CA ASN A 202 19.71 -25.71 10.18
C ASN A 202 18.60 -26.38 9.36
N PRO A 203 18.93 -27.24 8.37
CA PRO A 203 17.93 -27.86 7.49
C PRO A 203 16.93 -28.77 8.23
N ALA A 204 17.32 -29.29 9.41
CA ALA A 204 16.45 -30.14 10.23
C ALA A 204 15.32 -29.40 10.96
N ARG A 205 15.41 -28.06 11.09
CA ARG A 205 14.45 -27.24 11.85
C ARG A 205 13.52 -26.40 10.98
N VAL A 206 13.55 -26.64 9.66
CA VAL A 206 12.72 -25.91 8.70
C VAL A 206 11.24 -26.17 8.98
N GLN A 207 10.49 -25.09 9.17
CA GLN A 207 9.05 -25.15 9.36
C GLN A 207 8.33 -25.32 8.02
N TRP A 208 8.18 -26.57 7.58
CA TRP A 208 7.56 -26.92 6.29
C TRP A 208 6.15 -26.39 6.07
N ARG A 209 5.40 -26.11 7.15
CA ARG A 209 4.08 -25.47 7.05
C ARG A 209 4.19 -24.08 6.41
N GLN A 210 5.19 -23.29 6.81
CA GLN A 210 5.41 -21.96 6.26
C GLN A 210 5.79 -22.12 4.80
N VAL A 211 6.89 -22.83 4.51
CA VAL A 211 7.45 -23.02 3.15
C VAL A 211 6.40 -23.49 2.14
N PHE A 212 5.72 -24.61 2.39
CA PHE A 212 4.67 -25.09 1.49
C PHE A 212 3.42 -24.23 1.52
N GLY A 213 3.09 -23.60 2.65
CA GLY A 213 1.96 -22.70 2.79
C GLY A 213 2.08 -21.47 1.89
N GLY A 214 3.24 -20.79 1.90
CA GLY A 214 3.46 -19.61 1.06
C GLY A 214 3.56 -19.96 -0.41
N MET A 215 4.26 -21.05 -0.76
CA MET A 215 4.27 -21.55 -2.14
C MET A 215 2.86 -21.89 -2.64
N LEU A 216 2.03 -22.51 -1.79
CA LEU A 216 0.64 -22.82 -2.15
C LEU A 216 -0.20 -21.56 -2.34
N ILE A 217 -0.08 -20.57 -1.44
CA ILE A 217 -0.80 -19.30 -1.57
C ILE A 217 -0.38 -18.55 -2.85
N GLN A 218 0.93 -18.48 -3.11
CA GLN A 218 1.48 -17.86 -4.32
C GLN A 218 1.00 -18.58 -5.58
N PHE A 219 0.99 -19.92 -5.58
CA PHE A 219 0.49 -20.73 -6.69
C PHE A 219 -1.02 -20.51 -6.92
N ILE A 220 -1.84 -20.56 -5.87
CA ILE A 220 -3.30 -20.31 -5.96
C ILE A 220 -3.55 -18.89 -6.47
N PHE A 221 -2.83 -17.90 -5.95
CA PHE A 221 -2.96 -16.51 -6.39
C PHE A 221 -2.56 -16.36 -7.86
N GLY A 222 -1.50 -17.04 -8.30
CA GLY A 222 -1.10 -17.08 -9.71
C GLY A 222 -2.11 -17.74 -10.62
N LEU A 223 -2.74 -18.84 -10.19
CA LEU A 223 -3.85 -19.41 -10.95
C LEU A 223 -5.04 -18.47 -11.04
N LEU A 224 -5.38 -17.81 -9.93
CA LEU A 224 -6.51 -16.90 -9.87
C LEU A 224 -6.32 -15.67 -10.75
N ILE A 225 -5.11 -15.12 -10.83
CA ILE A 225 -4.86 -13.86 -11.54
C ILE A 225 -4.28 -14.05 -12.94
N LEU A 226 -3.40 -15.02 -13.16
CA LEU A 226 -2.71 -15.21 -14.45
C LEU A 226 -3.37 -16.27 -15.33
N ARG A 227 -4.03 -17.29 -14.75
CA ARG A 227 -4.65 -18.37 -15.53
C ARG A 227 -6.13 -18.17 -15.76
N TRP A 228 -6.87 -17.71 -14.75
CA TRP A 228 -8.31 -17.47 -14.86
C TRP A 228 -8.59 -16.20 -15.66
N GLU A 229 -9.47 -16.30 -16.67
CA GLU A 229 -9.81 -15.20 -17.58
C GLU A 229 -10.32 -13.96 -16.82
N GLY A 230 -11.26 -14.14 -15.88
CA GLY A 230 -11.77 -13.03 -15.08
C GLY A 230 -10.70 -12.36 -14.22
N GLY A 231 -9.72 -13.13 -13.73
CA GLY A 231 -8.60 -12.62 -12.96
C GLY A 231 -7.62 -11.81 -13.78
N ARG A 232 -7.31 -12.25 -15.01
CA ARG A 232 -6.47 -11.50 -15.95
C ARG A 232 -7.09 -10.17 -16.32
N GLN A 233 -8.36 -10.18 -16.70
CA GLN A 233 -9.08 -8.95 -17.04
C GLN A 233 -9.16 -8.00 -15.83
N PHE A 234 -9.34 -8.53 -14.61
CA PHE A 234 -9.33 -7.73 -13.39
C PHE A 234 -7.96 -7.08 -13.15
N LEU A 235 -6.88 -7.85 -13.29
CA LEU A 235 -5.53 -7.35 -13.12
C LEU A 235 -5.18 -6.29 -14.17
N ASP A 236 -5.49 -6.53 -15.44
CA ASP A 236 -5.25 -5.58 -16.52
C ASP A 236 -6.00 -4.27 -16.26
N CYS A 237 -7.25 -4.37 -15.78
CA CYS A 237 -8.02 -3.22 -15.36
C CYS A 237 -7.31 -2.41 -14.27
N VAL A 238 -6.95 -3.04 -13.14
CA VAL A 238 -6.26 -2.39 -12.02
C VAL A 238 -4.94 -1.77 -12.48
N SER A 239 -4.18 -2.50 -13.30
CA SER A 239 -2.87 -2.09 -13.80
C SER A 239 -2.95 -0.87 -14.71
N ASN A 240 -3.94 -0.82 -15.59
CA ASN A 240 -4.19 0.34 -16.45
C ASN A 240 -4.63 1.57 -15.64
N LYS A 241 -5.39 1.38 -14.55
CA LYS A 241 -5.72 2.48 -13.63
C LYS A 241 -4.51 2.99 -12.86
N VAL A 242 -3.63 2.10 -12.40
CA VAL A 242 -2.37 2.50 -11.78
C VAL A 242 -1.51 3.27 -12.79
N ALA A 243 -1.37 2.79 -14.02
CA ALA A 243 -0.62 3.48 -15.07
C ALA A 243 -1.21 4.87 -15.39
N THR A 244 -2.54 4.98 -15.48
CA THR A 244 -3.24 6.26 -15.71
C THR A 244 -3.02 7.23 -14.55
N PHE A 245 -3.13 6.72 -13.31
CA PHE A 245 -2.89 7.50 -12.10
C PHE A 245 -1.46 8.04 -12.04
N LEU A 246 -0.47 7.20 -12.35
CA LEU A 246 0.92 7.63 -12.43
C LEU A 246 1.16 8.63 -13.55
N GLY A 247 0.42 8.50 -14.67
CA GLY A 247 0.45 9.44 -15.79
C GLY A 247 0.00 10.86 -15.42
N PHE A 248 -0.76 11.06 -14.35
CA PHE A 248 -1.07 12.42 -13.85
C PHE A 248 0.15 13.18 -13.37
N SER A 249 1.24 12.48 -13.01
CA SER A 249 2.51 13.11 -12.68
C SER A 249 3.13 13.87 -13.86
N ASN A 250 2.79 13.52 -15.11
CA ASN A 250 3.36 14.17 -16.30
C ASN A 250 2.99 15.66 -16.35
N ALA A 251 1.76 16.01 -15.96
CA ALA A 251 1.34 17.41 -15.88
C ALA A 251 2.17 18.21 -14.86
N GLY A 252 2.59 17.57 -13.77
CA GLY A 252 3.48 18.16 -12.76
C GLY A 252 4.92 18.30 -13.26
N SER A 253 5.45 17.28 -13.94
CA SER A 253 6.81 17.35 -14.49
C SER A 253 6.93 18.35 -15.63
N ASP A 254 5.93 18.44 -16.50
CA ASP A 254 5.88 19.44 -17.58
C ASP A 254 5.83 20.85 -17.02
N PHE A 255 5.11 21.07 -15.91
CA PHE A 255 5.06 22.36 -15.22
C PHE A 255 6.41 22.76 -14.61
N VAL A 256 7.11 21.82 -13.96
CA VAL A 256 8.37 22.10 -13.24
C VAL A 256 9.58 22.15 -14.18
N TYR A 257 9.65 21.25 -15.14
CA TYR A 257 10.84 21.01 -15.97
C TYR A 257 10.63 21.35 -17.46
N GLY A 258 9.41 21.69 -17.90
CA GLY A 258 9.12 21.99 -19.30
C GLY A 258 9.38 20.80 -20.23
N SER A 259 9.77 21.10 -21.48
CA SER A 259 10.04 20.11 -22.54
C SER A 259 11.23 19.17 -22.23
N VAL A 260 12.04 19.47 -21.21
CA VAL A 260 13.14 18.62 -20.76
C VAL A 260 12.62 17.34 -20.11
N SER A 261 11.42 17.35 -19.52
CA SER A 261 10.83 16.15 -18.89
C SER A 261 10.28 15.13 -19.88
N SER A 262 9.80 15.59 -21.04
CA SER A 262 9.26 14.74 -22.10
C SER A 262 10.33 14.08 -22.98
N GLY A 263 11.61 14.46 -22.80
CA GLY A 263 12.72 13.89 -23.58
C GLY A 263 12.78 14.33 -25.01
N VAL A 264 11.91 15.26 -25.39
CA VAL A 264 11.84 15.83 -26.72
C VAL A 264 11.90 17.34 -26.55
N ILE A 265 13.04 17.92 -26.91
CA ILE A 265 13.13 19.36 -27.08
C ILE A 265 12.82 19.64 -28.55
N GLU A 266 11.62 20.17 -28.82
CA GLU A 266 11.30 20.73 -30.13
C GLU A 266 11.98 22.09 -30.26
N ILE A 267 12.93 22.21 -31.20
CA ILE A 267 13.58 23.49 -31.50
C ILE A 267 12.55 24.36 -32.24
N MET A 268 11.87 25.20 -31.46
CA MET A 268 10.75 26.02 -31.94
C MET A 268 11.20 27.30 -32.67
N ASN A 269 12.47 27.69 -32.54
CA ASN A 269 13.01 28.88 -33.19
C ASN A 269 14.51 28.71 -33.51
N SER A 270 14.82 28.31 -34.74
CA SER A 270 16.19 28.29 -35.27
C SER A 270 16.32 29.30 -36.40
N THR A 271 17.43 30.05 -36.41
CA THR A 271 17.83 30.92 -37.53
C THR A 271 18.18 30.13 -38.80
N LEU A 272 18.27 28.81 -38.69
CA LEU A 272 18.46 27.85 -39.77
C LEU A 272 17.15 27.10 -40.02
N PRO A 273 16.44 27.36 -41.15
CA PRO A 273 15.15 26.74 -41.46
C PRO A 273 15.21 25.22 -41.69
N GLU A 274 16.40 24.64 -41.83
CA GLU A 274 16.63 23.20 -42.02
C GLU A 274 16.60 22.39 -40.71
N LEU A 275 16.72 23.06 -39.54
CA LEU A 275 16.66 22.44 -38.19
C LEU A 275 15.33 22.71 -37.45
N ALA A 276 14.47 23.55 -38.01
CA ALA A 276 13.19 23.88 -37.39
C ALA A 276 12.24 22.68 -37.49
N GLY A 277 11.94 22.05 -36.34
CA GLY A 277 11.12 20.83 -36.27
C GLY A 277 11.90 19.54 -36.02
N GLU A 278 13.23 19.59 -35.88
CA GLU A 278 14.01 18.41 -35.49
C GLU A 278 13.81 18.10 -34.00
N LYS A 279 13.42 16.86 -33.70
CA LYS A 279 13.18 16.38 -32.33
C LYS A 279 14.50 15.93 -31.72
N LEU A 280 15.07 16.74 -30.83
CA LEU A 280 16.25 16.32 -30.08
C LEU A 280 15.82 15.44 -28.90
N TYR A 281 16.18 14.16 -28.99
CA TYR A 281 15.96 13.20 -27.91
C TYR A 281 17.01 13.39 -26.81
N VAL A 282 16.61 13.98 -25.68
CA VAL A 282 17.50 14.23 -24.54
C VAL A 282 17.33 13.11 -23.52
N GLN A 283 18.39 12.33 -23.28
CA GLN A 283 18.38 11.24 -22.29
C GLN A 283 18.14 11.72 -20.85
N ALA A 284 18.30 13.02 -20.57
CA ALA A 284 18.03 13.63 -19.25
C ALA A 284 16.55 13.52 -18.83
N ALA A 285 15.63 13.32 -19.76
CA ALA A 285 14.22 13.15 -19.46
C ALA A 285 13.90 11.92 -18.62
N PHE A 286 14.74 10.90 -18.69
CA PHE A 286 14.62 9.73 -17.83
C PHE A 286 14.63 10.13 -16.36
N ALA A 287 15.61 10.97 -15.96
CA ALA A 287 15.77 11.39 -14.58
C ALA A 287 14.59 12.28 -14.16
N PHE A 288 14.26 13.31 -14.95
CA PHE A 288 13.23 14.27 -14.56
C PHE A 288 11.80 13.69 -14.59
N GLY A 289 11.47 12.88 -15.59
CA GLY A 289 10.15 12.22 -15.68
C GLY A 289 9.97 11.17 -14.58
N SER A 290 10.89 10.20 -14.49
CA SER A 290 10.74 9.07 -13.56
C SER A 290 10.87 9.50 -12.09
N LEU A 291 11.75 10.45 -11.77
CA LEU A 291 11.83 11.00 -10.40
C LEU A 291 10.55 11.74 -10.02
N SER A 292 9.92 12.48 -10.95
CA SER A 292 8.64 13.16 -10.67
C SER A 292 7.54 12.16 -10.32
N VAL A 293 7.45 11.06 -11.06
CA VAL A 293 6.51 9.98 -10.79
C VAL A 293 6.76 9.37 -9.41
N ILE A 294 8.03 9.12 -9.06
CA ILE A 294 8.43 8.65 -7.72
C ILE A 294 7.96 9.63 -6.63
N TYR A 295 8.22 10.93 -6.78
CA TYR A 295 7.81 11.96 -5.80
C TYR A 295 6.28 12.05 -5.67
N PHE A 296 5.55 12.02 -6.78
CA PHE A 296 4.09 12.05 -6.80
C PHE A 296 3.50 10.83 -6.09
N PHE A 297 3.99 9.64 -6.42
CA PHE A 297 3.52 8.41 -5.76
C PHE A 297 3.87 8.39 -4.27
N SER A 298 5.08 8.78 -3.89
CA SER A 298 5.51 8.92 -2.48
C SER A 298 4.60 9.88 -1.69
N PHE A 299 4.24 11.02 -2.29
CA PHE A 299 3.30 11.96 -1.68
C PHE A 299 1.92 11.34 -1.46
N CYS A 300 1.38 10.62 -2.45
CA CYS A 300 0.08 9.96 -2.34
C CYS A 300 0.09 8.83 -1.31
N VAL A 301 1.14 8.01 -1.26
CA VAL A 301 1.31 6.99 -0.22
C VAL A 301 1.41 7.64 1.16
N GLY A 302 2.18 8.72 1.31
CA GLY A 302 2.26 9.50 2.55
C GLY A 302 0.90 10.05 2.99
N LEU A 303 0.08 10.53 2.05
CA LEU A 303 -1.29 10.97 2.31
C LEU A 303 -2.18 9.80 2.77
N LEU A 304 -2.10 8.65 2.12
CA LEU A 304 -2.85 7.44 2.49
C LEU A 304 -2.44 6.90 3.86
N TYR A 305 -1.18 7.08 4.25
CA TYR A 305 -0.69 6.81 5.60
C TYR A 305 -1.31 7.76 6.62
N HIS A 306 -1.28 9.07 6.35
CA HIS A 306 -1.90 10.05 7.24
C HIS A 306 -3.42 9.85 7.41
N LEU A 307 -4.10 9.38 6.35
CA LEU A 307 -5.52 9.04 6.39
C LEU A 307 -5.82 7.68 7.07
N GLY A 308 -4.79 6.88 7.37
CA GLY A 308 -4.92 5.56 7.99
C GLY A 308 -5.43 4.44 7.06
N VAL A 309 -5.63 4.73 5.77
CA VAL A 309 -6.10 3.73 4.78
C VAL A 309 -5.05 2.65 4.58
N MET A 310 -3.79 3.06 4.48
CA MET A 310 -2.69 2.16 4.19
C MET A 310 -2.43 1.20 5.36
N VAL A 311 -2.45 1.72 6.59
CA VAL A 311 -2.37 0.90 7.81
C VAL A 311 -3.52 -0.11 7.84
N TRP A 312 -4.75 0.31 7.51
CA TRP A 312 -5.90 -0.60 7.47
C TRP A 312 -5.73 -1.75 6.46
N VAL A 313 -5.22 -1.47 5.25
CA VAL A 313 -4.97 -2.48 4.22
C VAL A 313 -3.89 -3.46 4.68
N VAL A 314 -2.73 -2.95 5.12
CA VAL A 314 -1.61 -3.76 5.60
C VAL A 314 -2.03 -4.67 6.75
N MET A 315 -2.79 -4.14 7.70
CA MET A 315 -3.30 -4.95 8.82
C MET A 315 -4.20 -6.10 8.38
N LYS A 316 -5.00 -5.91 7.33
CA LYS A 316 -5.89 -6.96 6.79
C LYS A 316 -5.11 -8.03 6.04
N VAL A 317 -4.18 -7.63 5.20
CA VAL A 317 -3.34 -8.55 4.44
C VAL A 317 -2.41 -9.31 5.39
N GLY A 318 -1.76 -8.63 6.34
CA GLY A 318 -0.87 -9.26 7.30
C GLY A 318 -1.60 -10.23 8.22
N TRP A 319 -2.85 -9.95 8.60
CA TRP A 319 -3.69 -10.90 9.32
C TRP A 319 -4.02 -12.16 8.51
N LEU A 320 -4.28 -11.99 7.20
CA LEU A 320 -4.51 -13.12 6.29
C LEU A 320 -3.25 -13.99 6.19
N LEU A 321 -2.08 -13.37 6.04
CA LEU A 321 -0.78 -14.07 6.04
C LEU A 321 -0.51 -14.77 7.37
N GLN A 322 -0.75 -14.10 8.50
CA GLN A 322 -0.55 -14.65 9.84
C GLN A 322 -1.39 -15.91 10.08
N ILE A 323 -2.68 -15.90 9.69
CA ILE A 323 -3.55 -17.06 9.87
C ILE A 323 -3.14 -18.22 8.97
N THR A 324 -2.80 -17.92 7.71
CA THR A 324 -2.51 -18.94 6.70
C THR A 324 -1.16 -19.60 6.97
N LEU A 325 -0.10 -18.80 7.15
CA LEU A 325 1.27 -19.28 7.34
C LEU A 325 1.58 -19.68 8.78
N GLY A 326 0.86 -19.12 9.76
CA GLY A 326 1.15 -19.35 11.20
C GLY A 326 2.39 -18.60 11.69
N THR A 327 2.79 -17.57 10.96
CA THR A 327 3.87 -16.64 11.23
C THR A 327 3.49 -15.66 12.35
N THR A 328 4.47 -14.96 12.93
CA THR A 328 4.21 -13.95 13.96
C THR A 328 3.53 -12.71 13.38
N ALA A 329 2.85 -11.93 14.22
CA ALA A 329 2.13 -10.75 13.75
C ALA A 329 3.11 -9.74 13.15
N ALA A 330 4.25 -9.48 13.78
CA ALA A 330 5.25 -8.55 13.28
C ALA A 330 5.80 -8.94 11.90
N GLU A 331 6.22 -10.19 11.69
CA GLU A 331 6.75 -10.61 10.39
C GLU A 331 5.66 -10.59 9.29
N SER A 332 4.42 -10.98 9.63
CA SER A 332 3.30 -11.00 8.68
C SER A 332 2.84 -9.61 8.28
N MET A 333 2.83 -8.66 9.22
CA MET A 333 2.49 -7.27 8.94
C MET A 333 3.58 -6.60 8.10
N ASN A 334 4.86 -6.89 8.37
CA ASN A 334 5.96 -6.39 7.56
C ASN A 334 5.93 -6.96 6.13
N ALA A 335 5.68 -8.27 5.98
CA ALA A 335 5.54 -8.90 4.66
C ALA A 335 4.37 -8.30 3.86
N ALA A 336 3.23 -8.04 4.52
CA ALA A 336 2.10 -7.35 3.89
C ALA A 336 2.41 -5.88 3.53
N ALA A 337 3.17 -5.19 4.37
CA ALA A 337 3.60 -3.82 4.10
C ALA A 337 4.51 -3.74 2.87
N ASN A 338 5.43 -4.69 2.73
CA ASN A 338 6.38 -4.79 1.61
C ASN A 338 5.74 -4.95 0.22
N ILE A 339 4.43 -5.29 0.13
CA ILE A 339 3.68 -5.27 -1.13
C ILE A 339 3.64 -3.86 -1.73
N PHE A 340 3.62 -2.85 -0.87
CA PHE A 340 3.37 -1.45 -1.24
C PHE A 340 4.52 -0.53 -0.83
N LEU A 341 5.15 -0.81 0.30
CA LEU A 341 6.27 -0.07 0.87
C LEU A 341 7.60 -0.71 0.52
N GLY A 342 8.66 0.10 0.52
CA GLY A 342 10.03 -0.41 0.34
C GLY A 342 10.62 -1.04 1.61
N GLN A 343 11.75 -1.71 1.43
CA GLN A 343 12.51 -2.40 2.47
C GLN A 343 12.93 -1.52 3.66
N THR A 344 13.01 -0.20 3.49
CA THR A 344 13.33 0.75 4.57
C THR A 344 12.11 1.32 5.27
N GLU A 345 10.94 1.26 4.63
CA GLU A 345 9.69 1.87 5.11
C GLU A 345 8.79 0.86 5.81
N ALA A 346 8.72 -0.38 5.29
CA ALA A 346 7.92 -1.44 5.89
C ALA A 346 8.30 -1.75 7.35
N PRO A 347 9.60 -1.82 7.75
CA PRO A 347 9.98 -2.08 9.14
C PRO A 347 9.54 -0.97 10.11
N ILE A 348 9.26 0.25 9.63
CA ILE A 348 8.82 1.35 10.49
C ILE A 348 7.47 1.01 11.15
N LEU A 349 6.62 0.23 10.49
CA LEU A 349 5.32 -0.19 11.01
C LEU A 349 5.42 -1.17 12.19
N ILE A 350 6.52 -1.90 12.27
CA ILE A 350 6.81 -2.86 13.34
C ILE A 350 7.94 -2.39 14.24
N ARG A 351 8.35 -1.12 14.12
CA ARG A 351 9.45 -0.50 14.88
C ARG A 351 9.46 -0.84 16.37
N PRO A 352 8.35 -0.80 17.13
CA PRO A 352 8.39 -1.11 18.56
C PRO A 352 8.76 -2.57 18.85
N PHE A 353 8.55 -3.47 17.90
CA PHE A 353 8.78 -4.92 18.06
C PHE A 353 10.15 -5.37 17.56
N ILE A 354 10.84 -4.58 16.72
CA ILE A 354 12.12 -4.99 16.09
C ILE A 354 13.16 -5.44 17.13
N ASN A 355 13.23 -4.78 18.29
CA ASN A 355 14.20 -5.13 19.34
C ASN A 355 13.90 -6.46 20.04
N ASP A 356 12.64 -6.90 19.99
CA ASP A 356 12.15 -8.11 20.65
C ASP A 356 12.02 -9.29 19.68
N MET A 357 12.29 -9.07 18.39
CA MET A 357 12.22 -10.10 17.35
C MET A 357 13.39 -11.08 17.45
N THR A 358 13.11 -12.34 17.17
CA THR A 358 14.14 -13.36 16.97
C THR A 358 14.93 -13.07 15.70
N LYS A 359 16.11 -13.68 15.58
CA LYS A 359 16.96 -13.54 14.38
C LYS A 359 16.27 -14.06 13.11
N SER A 360 15.46 -15.12 13.24
CA SER A 360 14.68 -15.66 12.12
C SER A 360 13.63 -14.66 11.65
N GLU A 361 12.87 -14.07 12.58
CA GLU A 361 11.86 -13.06 12.23
C GLU A 361 12.49 -11.81 11.65
N LEU A 362 13.66 -11.37 12.16
CA LEU A 362 14.38 -10.24 11.59
C LEU A 362 14.91 -10.56 10.18
N HIS A 363 15.39 -11.78 9.96
CA HIS A 363 15.80 -12.25 8.63
C HIS A 363 14.60 -12.31 7.67
N ALA A 364 13.43 -12.72 8.14
CA ALA A 364 12.18 -12.66 7.37
C ALA A 364 11.75 -11.24 7.03
N VAL A 365 11.94 -10.29 7.95
CA VAL A 365 11.71 -8.86 7.67
C VAL A 365 12.62 -8.35 6.57
N MET A 366 13.92 -8.69 6.63
CA MET A 366 14.91 -8.27 5.65
C MET A 366 14.69 -8.92 4.28
N THR A 367 14.53 -10.24 4.24
CA THR A 367 14.24 -10.99 3.00
C THR A 367 12.92 -10.54 2.38
N GLY A 368 11.92 -10.28 3.23
CA GLY A 368 10.71 -9.51 2.95
C GLY A 368 10.94 -8.33 2.02
N GLY A 369 11.83 -7.44 2.44
CA GLY A 369 12.11 -6.20 1.72
C GLY A 369 12.91 -6.43 0.43
N PHE A 370 13.80 -7.41 0.39
CA PHE A 370 14.60 -7.71 -0.81
C PHE A 370 13.82 -8.46 -1.89
N ALA A 371 12.80 -9.24 -1.50
CA ALA A 371 11.96 -9.98 -2.42
C ALA A 371 10.92 -9.11 -3.13
N THR A 372 10.59 -7.94 -2.58
CA THR A 372 9.58 -7.03 -3.13
C THR A 372 10.20 -5.75 -3.70
N ILE A 373 9.36 -4.97 -4.38
CA ILE A 373 9.69 -3.62 -4.83
C ILE A 373 8.76 -2.62 -4.14
N ALA A 374 9.30 -1.45 -3.80
CA ALA A 374 8.48 -0.35 -3.30
C ALA A 374 7.53 0.14 -4.39
N GLY A 375 6.30 0.53 -4.03
CA GLY A 375 5.36 1.13 -4.99
C GLY A 375 5.89 2.42 -5.65
N THR A 376 6.81 3.11 -4.99
CA THR A 376 7.48 4.29 -5.52
C THR A 376 8.36 3.95 -6.72
N VAL A 377 9.13 2.84 -6.64
CA VAL A 377 10.01 2.38 -7.72
C VAL A 377 9.24 1.59 -8.78
N LEU A 378 8.16 0.89 -8.39
CA LEU A 378 7.18 0.29 -9.31
C LEU A 378 6.77 1.28 -10.40
N ALA A 379 6.48 2.51 -10.00
CA ALA A 379 6.04 3.56 -10.90
C ALA A 379 7.12 3.98 -11.92
N ALA A 380 8.39 3.96 -11.51
CA ALA A 380 9.51 4.17 -12.42
C ALA A 380 9.70 3.00 -13.39
N TYR A 381 9.52 1.76 -12.96
CA TYR A 381 9.59 0.62 -13.89
C TYR A 381 8.47 0.65 -14.94
N ILE A 382 7.28 1.12 -14.57
CA ILE A 382 6.18 1.32 -15.52
C ILE A 382 6.55 2.41 -16.54
N SER A 383 7.23 3.50 -16.14
CA SER A 383 7.70 4.52 -17.09
C SER A 383 8.77 3.99 -18.05
N PHE A 384 9.48 2.91 -17.70
CA PHE A 384 10.43 2.23 -18.60
C PHE A 384 9.75 1.28 -19.60
N GLY A 385 8.41 1.18 -19.57
CA GLY A 385 7.64 0.31 -20.45
C GLY A 385 7.48 -1.11 -19.92
N VAL A 386 7.84 -1.38 -18.66
CA VAL A 386 7.54 -2.66 -18.03
C VAL A 386 6.03 -2.76 -17.76
N PRO A 387 5.35 -3.86 -18.15
CA PRO A 387 3.92 -3.98 -17.95
C PRO A 387 3.54 -3.92 -16.47
N ALA A 388 2.67 -2.95 -16.13
CA ALA A 388 2.19 -2.73 -14.77
C ALA A 388 1.54 -3.99 -14.16
N SER A 389 0.87 -4.80 -14.99
CA SER A 389 0.23 -6.05 -14.57
C SER A 389 1.22 -7.08 -14.05
N SER A 390 2.36 -7.23 -14.70
CA SER A 390 3.40 -8.15 -14.25
C SER A 390 4.04 -7.68 -12.95
N LEU A 391 4.30 -6.38 -12.83
CA LEU A 391 4.92 -5.82 -11.62
C LEU A 391 4.00 -5.86 -10.41
N ILE A 392 2.73 -5.46 -10.56
CA ILE A 392 1.74 -5.52 -9.46
C ILE A 392 1.54 -6.97 -9.01
N THR A 393 1.46 -7.91 -9.96
CA THR A 393 1.34 -9.34 -9.64
C THR A 393 2.57 -9.85 -8.89
N ALA A 394 3.77 -9.50 -9.36
CA ALA A 394 5.02 -9.88 -8.70
C ALA A 394 5.10 -9.33 -7.26
N SER A 395 4.76 -8.05 -7.05
CA SER A 395 4.76 -7.44 -5.70
C SER A 395 3.82 -8.14 -4.73
N VAL A 396 2.61 -8.53 -5.16
CA VAL A 396 1.65 -9.23 -4.29
C VAL A 396 2.05 -10.69 -4.05
N MET A 397 2.62 -11.37 -5.05
CA MET A 397 3.11 -12.75 -4.94
C MET A 397 4.34 -12.90 -4.05
N ALA A 398 5.19 -11.88 -4.00
CA ALA A 398 6.41 -11.92 -3.22
C ALA A 398 6.16 -11.84 -1.70
N ALA A 399 5.03 -11.28 -1.23
CA ALA A 399 4.72 -11.20 0.19
C ALA A 399 4.56 -12.57 0.90
N PRO A 400 3.73 -13.51 0.41
CA PRO A 400 3.67 -14.85 1.01
C PRO A 400 4.97 -15.64 0.85
N GLU A 401 5.75 -15.39 -0.20
CA GLU A 401 7.06 -16.04 -0.43
C GLU A 401 8.13 -15.54 0.56
N ALA A 402 8.16 -14.24 0.84
CA ALA A 402 9.18 -13.68 1.71
C ALA A 402 8.93 -13.99 3.19
N ALA A 403 7.66 -14.22 3.56
CA ALA A 403 7.28 -14.79 4.86
C ALA A 403 7.74 -16.26 5.04
N LEU A 404 8.31 -16.90 3.99
CA LEU A 404 8.86 -18.25 4.03
C LEU A 404 10.30 -18.31 4.52
N SER A 405 11.02 -17.19 4.60
CA SER A 405 12.48 -17.21 4.75
C SER A 405 12.99 -17.58 6.15
N ASN A 406 12.16 -18.22 6.98
CA ASN A 406 12.56 -18.84 8.24
C ASN A 406 13.38 -20.13 8.00
N PHE A 407 14.35 -20.08 7.08
CA PHE A 407 15.35 -21.12 6.84
C PHE A 407 16.49 -21.09 7.88
N GLU A 408 16.54 -20.08 8.76
CA GLU A 408 17.55 -19.96 9.82
C GLU A 408 16.91 -19.85 11.21
N GLU A 409 16.56 -20.99 11.79
CA GLU A 409 16.54 -21.06 13.25
C GLU A 409 18.00 -21.20 13.76
N LEU A 410 18.83 -20.16 13.64
CA LEU A 410 20.15 -20.15 14.29
C LEU A 410 20.63 -18.76 14.74
N LEU A 411 20.47 -18.54 16.04
CA LEU A 411 21.65 -18.29 16.90
C LEU A 411 21.35 -18.53 18.39
N HIS A 412 20.13 -18.91 18.77
CA HIS A 412 19.86 -19.57 20.05
C HIS A 412 18.72 -20.59 19.90
N PRO A 413 18.88 -21.84 20.35
CA PRO A 413 17.75 -22.74 20.57
C PRO A 413 17.06 -22.29 21.86
N GLY A 414 16.18 -21.30 21.74
CA GLY A 414 15.28 -20.88 22.80
C GLY A 414 13.87 -21.25 22.40
N ASN A 415 13.20 -22.07 23.22
CA ASN A 415 11.78 -22.37 23.15
C ASN A 415 10.90 -21.13 23.41
N THR A 416 11.01 -20.11 22.57
CA THR A 416 10.18 -18.90 22.64
C THR A 416 9.80 -18.51 21.23
N SER A 417 9.00 -19.36 20.58
CA SER A 417 7.89 -18.82 19.80
C SER A 417 7.14 -17.85 20.71
N PHE A 418 6.67 -16.72 20.17
CA PHE A 418 5.87 -15.70 20.85
C PHE A 418 4.51 -16.27 21.31
N GLU A 419 4.54 -17.26 22.20
CA GLU A 419 3.42 -17.86 22.90
C GLU A 419 3.71 -17.65 24.39
N ASN A 420 3.04 -16.64 24.95
CA ASN A 420 2.94 -16.36 26.40
C ASN A 420 4.11 -15.62 27.10
N ILE A 421 4.46 -14.41 26.64
CA ILE A 421 4.89 -13.38 27.59
C ILE A 421 3.82 -12.29 27.63
N GLY A 422 2.86 -12.49 28.54
CA GLY A 422 1.90 -11.46 28.93
C GLY A 422 0.46 -11.68 28.49
N GLY A 423 -0.12 -12.87 28.69
CA GLY A 423 -1.56 -13.08 28.91
C GLY A 423 -2.55 -12.30 28.03
N ARG A 424 -2.19 -12.00 26.77
CA ARG A 424 -3.02 -11.21 25.85
C ARG A 424 -3.58 -12.16 24.81
N ASN A 425 -4.91 -12.21 24.75
CA ASN A 425 -5.61 -13.09 23.82
C ASN A 425 -5.31 -12.66 22.37
N LYS A 426 -5.43 -13.60 21.42
CA LYS A 426 -5.38 -13.35 19.96
C LYS A 426 -6.32 -12.24 19.46
N SER A 427 -7.26 -11.77 20.29
CA SER A 427 -8.15 -10.64 20.04
C SER A 427 -7.52 -9.26 20.33
N ASP A 428 -6.55 -9.20 21.24
CA ASP A 428 -6.10 -7.95 21.88
C ASP A 428 -4.90 -7.36 21.12
N GLU A 429 -4.12 -8.21 20.45
CA GLU A 429 -3.01 -7.81 19.57
C GLU A 429 -3.51 -6.93 18.40
N TYR A 430 -4.74 -7.17 17.94
CA TYR A 430 -5.41 -6.40 16.88
C TYR A 430 -5.96 -5.04 17.34
N GLU A 431 -6.13 -4.86 18.66
CA GLU A 431 -6.73 -3.66 19.23
C GLU A 431 -5.69 -2.55 19.42
N ILE A 432 -4.42 -2.90 19.61
CA ILE A 432 -3.28 -1.97 19.68
C ILE A 432 -3.09 -1.25 18.33
N TYR A 433 -3.21 -1.97 17.21
CA TYR A 433 -3.15 -1.37 15.86
C TYR A 433 -4.35 -0.48 15.51
N ARG A 434 -5.40 -0.44 16.35
CA ARG A 434 -6.56 0.45 16.18
C ARG A 434 -6.42 1.74 16.99
N THR A 435 -5.54 1.76 18.00
CA THR A 435 -5.44 2.86 18.98
C THR A 435 -4.32 3.85 18.72
N GLU A 436 -3.53 3.70 17.65
CA GLU A 436 -2.52 4.68 17.21
C GLU A 436 -2.86 5.31 15.87
#